data_AF-A0A1G3LLE1-F1
#
_entry.id   AF-A0A1G3LLE1-F1
#
_cell.length_a   1.000
_cell.length_b   1.000
_cell.length_c   1.000
_cell.angle_alpha   90.00
_cell.angle_beta   90.00
_cell.angle_gamma   90.00
#
_symmetry.space_group_name_H-M   'P 1'
#
loop_
_entity.id
_entity.type
_entity.pdbx_description
1 polymer ?
#
loop_
_entity_poly.entity_id
_entity_poly.type
_entity_poly.pdbx_seq_one_letter_code
_entity_poly.pdbx_strand_id
1 'polypeptide(L)'
;MKKEDWGRSLYLMQMAGTGALKIGRSGDPEQRRVSLQTGCPHTIKLIVVIEDAGHREKEVHARMRRHMTRSYSGEWFHEAGWGDIPDWIHNRISAEMLELVNSDWWREEAPTRAPGPR
;
A
#
# COMPACT_ATOMS: atom_id res chain seq x y z
N MET A 1 -18.55 -16.90 -2.67
CA MET A 1 -17.09 -16.81 -2.48
C MET A 1 -16.64 -18.05 -1.74
N LYS A 2 -15.80 -18.90 -2.35
CA LYS A 2 -15.31 -20.11 -1.68
C LYS A 2 -14.24 -19.72 -0.66
N LYS A 3 -14.06 -20.54 0.37
CA LYS A 3 -13.09 -20.33 1.47
C LYS A 3 -11.62 -20.27 1.01
N GLU A 4 -11.35 -20.46 -0.27
CA GLU A 4 -10.01 -20.59 -0.87
C GLU A 4 -9.47 -19.27 -1.47
N ASP A 5 -10.30 -18.22 -1.61
CA ASP A 5 -9.90 -16.97 -2.29
C ASP A 5 -9.50 -15.82 -1.33
N TRP A 6 -9.51 -16.05 -0.02
CA TRP A 6 -9.24 -14.99 0.96
C TRP A 6 -7.74 -14.64 1.00
N GLY A 7 -7.39 -13.42 0.58
CA GLY A 7 -6.01 -12.94 0.66
C GLY A 7 -5.06 -13.65 -0.29
N ARG A 8 -5.54 -14.01 -1.50
CA ARG A 8 -4.76 -14.66 -2.56
C ARG A 8 -3.68 -13.73 -3.11
N SER A 9 -3.98 -12.46 -3.27
CA SER A 9 -3.10 -11.49 -3.93
C SER A 9 -2.40 -10.63 -2.88
N LEU A 10 -1.11 -10.37 -3.09
CA LEU A 10 -0.35 -9.37 -2.32
C LEU A 10 -0.50 -8.01 -3.00
N TYR A 11 -0.65 -6.94 -2.23
CA TYR A 11 -0.69 -5.58 -2.76
C TYR A 11 0.29 -4.66 -2.06
N LEU A 12 0.70 -3.62 -2.77
CA LEU A 12 1.35 -2.42 -2.24
C LEU A 12 0.48 -1.21 -2.57
N MET A 13 0.16 -0.40 -1.58
CA MET A 13 -0.48 0.91 -1.76
C MET A 13 0.41 2.01 -1.20
N GLN A 14 0.21 3.24 -1.66
CA GLN A 14 0.90 4.42 -1.14
C GLN A 14 -0.11 5.52 -0.79
N MET A 15 0.15 6.23 0.31
CA MET A 15 -0.69 7.30 0.83
C MET A 15 -0.09 8.68 0.50
N ALA A 16 -0.94 9.61 0.05
CA ALA A 16 -0.60 11.03 -0.05
C ALA A 16 -0.29 11.67 1.31
N GLY A 17 0.39 12.81 1.30
CA GLY A 17 0.80 13.59 2.47
C GLY A 17 2.00 13.00 3.23
N THR A 18 2.12 11.68 3.32
CA THR A 18 3.21 11.00 4.06
C THR A 18 4.10 10.13 3.20
N GLY A 19 3.64 9.71 2.01
CA GLY A 19 4.31 8.71 1.19
C GLY A 19 4.29 7.30 1.80
N ALA A 20 3.56 7.11 2.91
CA ALA A 20 3.54 5.84 3.64
C ALA A 20 3.04 4.69 2.76
N LEU A 21 3.69 3.55 2.92
CA LEU A 21 3.47 2.33 2.16
C LEU A 21 2.57 1.38 2.95
N LYS A 22 1.54 0.83 2.32
CA LYS A 22 0.75 -0.26 2.88
C LYS A 22 1.03 -1.54 2.12
N ILE A 23 1.41 -2.58 2.85
CA ILE A 23 1.54 -3.92 2.28
C ILE A 23 0.55 -4.82 2.98
N GLY A 24 -0.27 -5.48 2.19
CA GLY A 24 -1.17 -6.49 2.72
C GLY A 24 -1.62 -7.46 1.66
N ARG A 25 -2.52 -8.36 2.04
CA ARG A 25 -3.18 -9.29 1.12
C ARG A 25 -4.69 -9.12 1.07
N SER A 26 -5.30 -9.39 -0.07
CA SER A 26 -6.76 -9.35 -0.26
C SER A 26 -7.18 -10.31 -1.37
N GLY A 27 -8.45 -10.73 -1.36
CA GLY A 27 -9.09 -11.32 -2.54
C GLY A 27 -9.59 -10.26 -3.53
N ASP A 28 -9.69 -9.00 -3.07
CA ASP A 28 -10.02 -7.82 -3.88
C ASP A 28 -9.24 -6.62 -3.32
N PRO A 29 -8.03 -6.34 -3.84
CA PRO A 29 -7.21 -5.22 -3.39
C PRO A 29 -7.84 -3.84 -3.66
N GLU A 30 -8.63 -3.68 -4.71
CA GLU A 30 -9.24 -2.38 -5.04
C GLU A 30 -10.39 -2.07 -4.09
N GLN A 31 -11.28 -3.03 -3.81
CA GLN A 31 -12.31 -2.88 -2.79
C GLN A 31 -11.70 -2.62 -1.41
N ARG A 32 -10.53 -3.23 -1.10
CA ARG A 32 -9.77 -2.95 0.11
C ARG A 32 -9.24 -1.52 0.13
N ARG A 33 -8.71 -1.00 -0.98
CA ARG A 33 -8.27 0.40 -1.12
C ARG A 33 -9.42 1.37 -0.84
N VAL A 34 -10.58 1.13 -1.46
CA VAL A 34 -11.81 1.92 -1.23
C VAL A 34 -12.22 1.89 0.23
N SER A 35 -12.21 0.70 0.86
CA SER A 35 -12.53 0.55 2.29
C SER A 35 -11.53 1.27 3.20
N LEU A 36 -10.25 1.36 2.83
CA LEU A 36 -9.24 2.11 3.61
C LEU A 36 -9.41 3.62 3.42
N GLN A 37 -9.76 4.05 2.22
CA GLN A 37 -10.01 5.45 1.89
C GLN A 37 -11.15 6.06 2.72
N THR A 38 -12.17 5.28 3.10
CA THR A 38 -13.29 5.81 3.92
C THR A 38 -12.84 6.32 5.29
N GLY A 39 -11.78 5.72 5.86
CA GLY A 39 -11.17 6.09 7.13
C GLY A 39 -9.91 6.96 7.01
N CYS A 40 -9.47 7.26 5.78
CA CYS A 40 -8.25 8.03 5.52
C CYS A 40 -8.59 9.33 4.78
N PRO A 41 -8.24 10.51 5.33
CA PRO A 41 -8.46 11.79 4.64
C PRO A 41 -7.44 12.05 3.53
N HIS A 42 -6.45 11.18 3.32
CA HIS A 42 -5.44 11.31 2.27
C HIS A 42 -5.71 10.31 1.15
N THR A 43 -5.43 10.67 -0.10
CA THR A 43 -5.55 9.75 -1.23
C THR A 43 -4.68 8.52 -1.01
N ILE A 44 -5.26 7.33 -1.23
CA ILE A 44 -4.53 6.05 -1.26
C ILE A 44 -4.58 5.55 -2.70
N LYS A 45 -3.41 5.33 -3.30
CA LYS A 45 -3.24 4.72 -4.63
C LYS A 45 -2.73 3.29 -4.49
N LEU A 46 -3.31 2.37 -5.25
CA LEU A 46 -2.85 0.99 -5.37
C LEU A 46 -1.70 0.96 -6.38
N ILE A 47 -0.51 0.57 -5.95
CA ILE A 47 0.71 0.64 -6.75
C ILE A 47 0.94 -0.63 -7.55
N VAL A 48 0.81 -1.79 -6.89
CA VAL A 48 0.92 -3.08 -7.55
C VAL A 48 0.05 -4.12 -6.86
N VAL A 49 -0.46 -5.04 -7.66
CA VAL A 49 -1.10 -6.28 -7.21
C VAL A 49 -0.33 -7.44 -7.80
N ILE A 50 0.02 -8.41 -6.96
CA ILE A 50 0.68 -9.64 -7.36
C ILE A 50 -0.24 -10.78 -6.99
N GLU A 51 -0.89 -11.33 -8.01
CA GLU A 51 -1.77 -12.49 -7.88
C GLU A 51 -1.02 -13.69 -7.28
N ASP A 52 -1.74 -14.49 -6.50
CA ASP A 52 -1.22 -15.71 -5.85
C ASP A 52 -0.06 -15.52 -4.85
N ALA A 53 0.33 -14.27 -4.56
CA ALA A 53 1.47 -13.97 -3.68
C ALA A 53 1.10 -13.61 -2.23
N GLY A 54 -0.18 -13.66 -1.84
CA GLY A 54 -0.63 -13.22 -0.51
C GLY A 54 0.02 -13.98 0.66
N HIS A 55 0.41 -15.24 0.45
CA HIS A 55 1.16 -16.06 1.42
C HIS A 55 2.54 -15.46 1.79
N ARG A 56 3.09 -14.56 0.96
CA ARG A 56 4.37 -13.89 1.18
C ARG A 56 4.29 -12.63 2.03
N GLU A 57 3.10 -12.16 2.39
CA GLU A 57 2.90 -10.95 3.21
C GLU A 57 3.80 -10.92 4.44
N LYS A 58 3.86 -12.04 5.18
CA LYS A 58 4.69 -12.17 6.39
C LYS A 58 6.19 -12.03 6.12
N GLU A 59 6.68 -12.58 5.01
CA GLU A 59 8.08 -12.45 4.58
C GLU A 59 8.41 -10.98 4.30
N VAL A 60 7.53 -10.31 3.54
CA VAL A 60 7.71 -8.90 3.15
C VAL A 60 7.66 -8.00 4.38
N HIS A 61 6.69 -8.22 5.28
CA HIS A 61 6.59 -7.49 6.56
C HIS A 61 7.83 -7.69 7.44
N ALA A 62 8.41 -8.89 7.46
CA ALA A 62 9.63 -9.15 8.22
C ALA A 62 10.81 -8.34 7.67
N ARG A 63 10.96 -8.29 6.34
CA ARG A 63 12.00 -7.48 5.68
C ARG A 63 11.80 -5.99 5.92
N MET A 64 10.56 -5.52 5.90
CA MET A 64 10.22 -4.11 6.08
C MET A 64 10.05 -3.67 7.53
N ARG A 65 10.30 -4.57 8.49
CA ARG A 65 10.00 -4.35 9.92
C ARG A 65 10.64 -3.09 10.50
N ARG A 66 11.84 -2.70 10.03
CA ARG A 66 12.53 -1.49 10.49
C ARG A 66 11.83 -0.18 10.09
N HIS A 67 10.99 -0.24 9.05
CA HIS A 67 10.22 0.90 8.55
C HIS A 67 8.78 0.91 9.04
N MET A 68 8.39 -0.09 9.84
CA MET A 68 7.01 -0.24 10.29
C MET A 68 6.59 0.92 11.17
N THR A 69 5.49 1.57 10.81
CA THR A 69 4.89 2.63 11.60
C THR A 69 4.27 2.04 12.87
N ARG A 70 4.52 2.67 14.03
CA ARG A 70 3.93 2.23 15.30
C ARG A 70 2.43 2.52 15.39
N SER A 71 1.94 3.46 14.59
CA SER A 71 0.57 3.99 14.67
C SER A 71 -0.49 3.12 13.97
N TYR A 72 -0.11 2.17 13.11
CA TYR A 72 -1.06 1.52 12.20
C TYR A 72 -0.94 -0.01 12.16
N SER A 73 -0.98 -0.65 13.34
CA SER A 73 -1.18 -2.10 13.53
C SER A 73 -0.28 -3.04 12.71
N GLY A 74 0.87 -2.56 12.23
CA GLY A 74 1.91 -3.36 11.59
C GLY A 74 1.78 -3.60 10.08
N GLU A 75 0.86 -2.91 9.40
CA GLU A 75 0.68 -3.06 7.93
C GLU A 75 1.15 -1.84 7.12
N TRP A 76 1.54 -0.77 7.80
CA TRP A 76 1.99 0.47 7.18
C TRP A 76 3.45 0.75 7.52
N PHE A 77 4.17 1.25 6.53
CA PHE A 77 5.61 1.48 6.57
C PHE A 77 5.93 2.91 6.12
N HIS A 78 6.99 3.49 6.67
CA HIS A 78 7.49 4.78 6.23
C HIS A 78 7.91 4.72 4.76
N GLU A 79 7.82 5.85 4.06
CA GLU A 79 8.19 6.01 2.64
C GLU A 79 9.61 5.47 2.37
N ALA A 80 10.57 5.73 3.26
CA ALA A 80 11.95 5.24 3.16
C ALA A 80 12.06 3.70 3.04
N GLY A 81 10.98 2.98 3.32
CA GLY A 81 10.86 1.55 3.09
C GLY A 81 10.90 1.12 1.62
N TRP A 82 10.75 2.05 0.66
CA TRP A 82 10.93 1.76 -0.77
C TRP A 82 12.26 1.07 -1.07
N GLY A 83 13.34 1.49 -0.41
CA GLY A 83 14.67 0.90 -0.59
C GLY A 83 14.81 -0.55 -0.10
N ASP A 84 13.85 -1.05 0.67
CA ASP A 84 13.85 -2.42 1.19
C ASP A 84 12.78 -3.33 0.58
N ILE A 85 11.96 -2.82 -0.34
CA ILE A 85 11.00 -3.65 -1.06
C ILE A 85 11.77 -4.75 -1.80
N PRO A 86 11.35 -6.03 -1.69
CA PRO A 86 11.97 -7.10 -2.47
C PRO A 86 11.95 -6.82 -3.97
N ASP A 87 13.05 -7.11 -4.65
CA ASP A 87 13.18 -6.91 -6.10
C ASP A 87 12.05 -7.57 -6.89
N TRP A 88 11.57 -8.73 -6.44
CA TRP A 88 10.45 -9.44 -7.09
C TRP A 88 9.12 -8.69 -7.01
N ILE A 89 8.94 -7.77 -6.07
CA ILE A 89 7.80 -6.84 -6.02
C ILE A 89 8.09 -5.63 -6.89
N HIS A 90 9.27 -5.03 -6.75
CA HIS A 90 9.69 -3.86 -7.53
C HIS A 90 9.58 -4.12 -9.05
N ASN A 91 10.03 -5.30 -9.50
CA ASN A 91 10.00 -5.74 -10.89
C ASN A 91 8.58 -6.04 -11.42
N ARG A 92 7.55 -5.97 -10.58
CA ARG A 92 6.14 -6.13 -10.97
C ARG A 92 5.41 -4.81 -11.12
N ILE A 93 6.01 -3.70 -10.69
CA ILE A 93 5.44 -2.37 -10.86
C ILE A 93 5.52 -2.02 -12.35
N SER A 94 4.40 -1.57 -12.93
CA SER A 94 4.38 -1.14 -14.33
C SER A 94 5.24 0.13 -14.52
N ALA A 95 5.69 0.38 -15.75
CA ALA A 95 6.47 1.58 -16.06
C ALA A 95 5.72 2.87 -15.67
N GLU A 96 4.41 2.94 -15.97
CA GLU A 96 3.54 4.06 -15.58
C GLU A 96 3.52 4.28 -14.06
N MET A 97 3.42 3.21 -13.29
CA MET A 97 3.38 3.31 -11.82
C MET A 97 4.75 3.63 -11.24
N LEU A 98 5.84 3.20 -11.87
CA LEU A 98 7.20 3.63 -11.50
C LEU A 98 7.39 5.13 -11.77
N GLU A 99 6.95 5.62 -12.93
CA GLU A 99 6.98 7.05 -13.24
C GLU A 99 6.16 7.86 -12.24
N LEU A 100 4.97 7.38 -11.87
CA LEU A 100 4.14 7.99 -10.83
C LEU A 100 4.86 8.05 -9.49
N VAL A 101 5.44 6.95 -9.01
CA VAL A 101 6.14 6.92 -7.72
C VAL A 101 7.37 7.84 -7.74
N ASN A 102 8.10 7.89 -8.86
CA ASN A 102 9.26 8.75 -9.04
C ASN A 102 8.92 10.24 -9.21
N SER A 103 7.66 10.59 -9.51
CA SER A 103 7.23 11.98 -9.61
C SER A 103 6.88 12.62 -8.25
N ASP A 104 7.08 11.90 -7.14
CA ASP A 104 6.74 12.37 -5.79
C ASP A 104 5.26 12.81 -5.65
N TRP A 105 4.35 12.20 -6.42
CA TRP A 105 2.92 12.55 -6.47
C TRP A 105 2.27 12.70 -5.08
N TRP A 106 2.76 11.93 -4.10
CA TRP A 106 2.27 11.88 -2.75
C TRP A 106 2.54 13.17 -1.96
N ARG A 107 3.43 14.06 -2.43
CA ARG A 107 3.75 15.35 -1.78
C ARG A 107 2.75 16.45 -2.09
N GLU A 108 2.10 16.40 -3.25
CA GLU A 108 1.29 17.52 -3.76
C GLU A 108 -0.21 17.39 -3.47
N GLU A 109 -0.69 16.19 -3.12
CA GLU A 109 -2.11 15.98 -2.89
C GLU A 109 -2.56 16.41 -1.48
N ALA A 110 -3.32 17.51 -1.43
CA ALA A 110 -4.10 17.96 -0.27
C ALA A 110 -5.08 16.87 0.21
N PRO A 111 -5.48 16.85 1.49
CA PRO A 111 -6.44 15.87 2.00
C PRO A 111 -7.75 15.87 1.17
N THR A 112 -8.17 14.67 0.76
CA THR A 112 -9.38 14.39 -0.03
C THR A 112 -10.68 14.67 0.72
N ARG A 113 -10.60 14.88 2.04
CA ARG A 113 -11.71 15.36 2.87
C ARG A 113 -11.39 16.74 3.41
N ALA A 114 -12.30 17.69 3.14
CA ALA A 114 -12.42 18.88 3.97
C ALA A 114 -12.58 18.43 5.44
N PRO A 115 -11.95 19.11 6.42
CA PRO A 115 -12.18 18.81 7.82
C PRO A 115 -13.69 18.86 8.08
N GLY A 116 -14.26 17.77 8.60
CA GLY A 116 -15.66 17.75 8.98
C GLY A 116 -15.98 18.89 9.95
N PRO A 117 -17.21 19.43 9.96
CA PRO A 117 -17.57 20.50 10.88
C PRO A 117 -17.29 20.05 12.33
N ARG A 118 -16.59 20.92 13.08
CA ARG A 118 -16.35 20.73 14.52
C ARG A 118 -17.65 20.90 15.31
#